data_AF-A0A954VC64-F1
#
_entry.id   AF-A0A954VC64-F1
#
_cell.length_a   1.000
_cell.length_b   1.000
_cell.length_c   1.000
_cell.angle_alpha   90.00
_cell.angle_beta   90.00
_cell.angle_gamma   90.00
#
_symmetry.space_group_name_H-M   'P 1'
#
loop_
_entity.id
_entity.type
_entity.pdbx_description
1 polymer ?
#
loop_
_entity_poly.entity_id
_entity_poly.type
_entity_poly.pdbx_seq_one_letter_code
_entity_poly.pdbx_strand_id
1 'polypeptide(L)'
;MIKFGKWTYVALLSITAVMQQVTALTAEVVETTRIAYPQTERTDQVDDYHGTTVADPYRWLEQDIRESTAVREWAEQQNEITRTYLDQLPERAPIHARLTQLWNHERYSAPAQIAGKYFFSKNDGLQNQS
;
A
#
# COMPACT_ATOMS: atom_id res chain seq x y z
N MET A 1 41.95 19.86 59.14
CA MET A 1 40.87 20.75 58.66
C MET A 1 41.44 21.49 57.46
N ILE A 2 40.98 21.43 56.21
CA ILE A 2 39.70 21.05 55.57
C ILE A 2 40.07 20.43 54.20
N LYS A 3 39.38 19.36 53.78
CA LYS A 3 39.56 18.70 52.48
C LYS A 3 38.69 19.43 51.43
N PHE A 4 39.27 19.84 50.30
CA PHE A 4 38.52 20.32 49.13
C PHE A 4 38.65 19.35 47.96
N GLY A 5 37.48 18.94 47.45
CA GLY A 5 37.25 17.76 46.65
C GLY A 5 37.44 17.95 45.15
N LYS A 6 37.77 16.83 44.51
CA LYS A 6 37.83 16.61 43.06
C LYS A 6 36.42 16.71 42.46
N TRP A 7 36.01 17.88 41.99
CA TRP A 7 34.66 18.10 41.43
C TRP A 7 34.65 18.80 40.06
N THR A 8 35.77 18.87 39.34
CA THR A 8 35.82 19.51 38.01
C THR A 8 35.87 18.56 36.81
N TYR A 9 35.85 17.23 37.01
CA TYR A 9 36.02 16.28 35.90
C TYR A 9 34.76 15.50 35.47
N VAL A 10 33.65 15.60 36.20
CA VAL A 10 32.46 14.75 35.94
C VAL A 10 31.47 15.40 34.95
N ALA A 11 31.54 16.71 34.72
CA ALA A 11 30.57 17.42 33.88
C ALA A 11 30.89 17.41 32.37
N LEU A 12 32.09 17.01 31.95
CA LEU A 12 32.52 17.00 30.54
C LEU A 12 32.39 15.63 29.85
N LEU A 13 32.17 14.55 30.61
CA LEU A 13 32.02 13.18 30.07
C LEU A 13 30.56 12.77 29.85
N SER A 14 29.59 13.54 30.33
CA SER A 14 28.16 13.26 30.16
C SER A 14 27.57 13.88 28.87
N ILE A 15 28.24 14.85 28.24
CA ILE A 15 27.75 15.48 27.00
C ILE A 15 28.15 14.69 25.75
N THR A 16 29.25 13.93 25.78
CA THR A 16 29.65 13.08 24.63
C THR A 16 28.84 11.78 24.54
N ALA A 17 28.37 11.22 25.66
CA ALA A 17 27.60 9.98 25.65
C ALA A 17 26.19 10.15 25.06
N VAL A 18 25.57 11.33 25.21
CA VAL A 18 24.24 11.62 24.64
C VAL A 18 24.30 11.77 23.12
N MET A 19 25.43 12.21 22.56
CA MET A 19 25.63 12.29 21.10
C MET A 19 25.86 10.93 20.43
N GLN A 20 26.33 9.90 21.15
CA GLN A 20 26.53 8.58 20.56
C GLN A 20 25.26 7.73 20.46
N GLN A 21 24.21 8.04 21.23
CA GLN A 21 22.95 7.30 21.21
C GLN A 21 21.93 7.82 20.19
N VAL A 22 22.10 9.04 19.67
CA VAL A 22 21.18 9.61 18.66
C VAL A 22 21.49 9.09 17.24
N THR A 23 22.73 8.66 16.96
CA THR A 23 23.15 8.13 15.65
C THR A 23 22.73 6.69 15.34
N ALA A 24 22.14 5.96 16.30
CA ALA A 24 21.77 4.55 16.12
C ALA A 24 20.30 4.34 15.74
N LEU A 25 19.47 5.39 15.73
CA LEU A 25 18.13 5.35 15.14
C LEU A 25 18.20 5.81 13.68
N THR A 26 17.50 5.10 12.80
CA THR A 26 17.32 5.40 11.35
C THR A 26 18.39 4.88 10.38
N ALA A 27 18.88 3.67 10.60
CA ALA A 27 19.26 2.80 9.49
C ALA A 27 18.51 1.47 9.65
N GLU A 28 17.18 1.50 9.49
CA GLU A 28 16.48 0.29 9.09
C GLU A 28 16.97 -0.05 7.67
N VAL A 29 17.91 -0.99 7.61
CA VAL A 29 18.23 -1.68 6.37
C VAL A 29 16.93 -2.37 5.96
N VAL A 30 16.26 -1.81 4.97
CA VAL A 30 15.16 -2.49 4.29
C VAL A 30 15.79 -3.73 3.65
N GLU A 31 15.65 -4.89 4.30
CA GLU A 31 15.94 -6.15 3.64
C GLU A 31 15.02 -6.20 2.41
N THR A 32 15.61 -6.08 1.23
CA THR A 32 14.92 -6.39 -0.01
C THR A 32 14.73 -7.89 -0.07
N THR A 33 13.68 -8.39 0.59
CA THR A 33 13.22 -9.76 0.47
C THR A 33 12.93 -10.00 -1.01
N ARG A 34 13.69 -10.92 -1.63
CA ARG A 34 13.48 -11.28 -3.03
C ARG A 34 12.13 -11.96 -3.17
N ILE A 35 11.17 -11.27 -3.78
CA ILE A 35 9.83 -11.79 -4.02
C ILE A 35 9.93 -12.91 -5.07
N ALA A 36 9.42 -14.10 -4.73
CA ALA A 36 9.26 -15.19 -5.66
C ALA A 36 7.92 -15.05 -6.38
N TYR A 37 7.95 -14.68 -7.66
CA TYR A 37 6.74 -14.56 -8.47
C TYR A 37 6.21 -15.94 -8.88
N PRO A 38 4.88 -16.11 -9.01
CA PRO A 38 4.31 -17.37 -9.40
C PRO A 38 4.53 -17.56 -10.90
N GLN A 39 4.73 -18.81 -11.32
CA GLN A 39 4.90 -19.10 -12.74
C GLN A 39 3.60 -18.77 -13.49
N THR A 40 3.70 -17.99 -14.56
CA THR A 40 2.56 -17.72 -15.46
C THR A 40 2.73 -18.54 -16.73
N GLU A 41 1.71 -19.32 -17.07
CA GLU A 41 1.72 -20.13 -18.29
C GLU A 41 1.80 -19.26 -19.54
N ARG A 42 2.50 -19.78 -20.56
CA ARG A 42 2.65 -19.15 -21.87
C ARG A 42 2.11 -20.12 -22.91
N THR A 43 1.28 -19.61 -23.82
CA THR A 43 0.77 -20.35 -24.97
C THR A 43 1.47 -19.90 -26.26
N ASP A 44 1.27 -20.65 -27.33
CA ASP A 44 1.82 -20.34 -28.65
C ASP A 44 0.88 -19.46 -29.50
N GLN A 45 -0.04 -18.71 -28.87
CA GLN A 45 -0.97 -17.86 -29.60
C GLN A 45 -0.23 -16.76 -30.37
N VAL A 46 -0.53 -16.65 -31.67
CA VAL A 46 0.04 -15.65 -32.58
C VAL A 46 -1.07 -15.17 -33.51
N ASP A 47 -1.17 -13.85 -33.68
CA ASP A 47 -2.09 -13.22 -34.63
C ASP A 47 -1.31 -12.55 -35.77
N ASP A 48 -1.91 -12.47 -36.96
CA ASP A 48 -1.36 -11.74 -38.11
C ASP A 48 -2.14 -10.44 -38.34
N TYR A 49 -1.41 -9.32 -38.32
CA TYR A 49 -1.94 -8.00 -38.61
C TYR A 49 -1.33 -7.48 -39.91
N HIS A 50 -2.05 -7.65 -41.01
CA HIS A 50 -1.65 -7.17 -42.34
C HIS A 50 -0.26 -7.67 -42.77
N GLY A 51 0.05 -8.94 -42.49
CA GLY A 51 1.34 -9.56 -42.79
C GLY A 51 2.40 -9.38 -41.69
N THR A 52 2.05 -8.76 -40.56
CA THR A 52 2.92 -8.67 -39.38
C THR A 52 2.43 -9.63 -38.31
N THR A 53 3.25 -10.63 -37.96
CA THR A 53 2.93 -11.59 -36.90
C THR A 53 3.24 -11.04 -35.51
N VAL A 54 2.31 -11.21 -34.58
CA VAL A 54 2.42 -10.75 -33.19
C VAL A 54 2.03 -11.88 -32.24
N ALA A 55 2.96 -12.30 -31.38
CA ALA A 55 2.72 -13.32 -30.37
C ALA A 55 2.01 -12.74 -29.15
N ASP A 56 0.95 -13.42 -28.70
CA ASP A 56 0.22 -13.10 -27.48
C ASP A 56 0.18 -14.32 -26.54
N PRO A 57 1.31 -14.65 -25.90
CA PRO A 57 1.44 -15.87 -25.10
C PRO A 57 0.54 -15.90 -23.86
N TYR A 58 -0.13 -14.78 -23.54
CA TYR A 58 -0.99 -14.63 -22.37
C TYR A 58 -2.46 -14.44 -22.74
N ARG A 59 -2.86 -14.69 -24.00
CA ARG A 59 -4.25 -14.64 -24.47
C ARG A 59 -5.24 -15.37 -23.54
N TRP A 60 -4.80 -16.43 -22.89
CA TRP A 60 -5.63 -17.20 -21.96
C TRP A 60 -6.08 -16.39 -20.72
N LEU A 61 -5.37 -15.34 -20.35
CA LEU A 61 -5.75 -14.41 -19.28
C LEU A 61 -6.92 -13.49 -19.63
N GLU A 62 -7.34 -13.44 -20.90
CA GLU A 62 -8.51 -12.65 -21.34
C GLU A 62 -9.85 -13.34 -21.01
N GLN A 63 -9.82 -14.62 -20.62
CA GLN A 63 -11.03 -15.34 -20.25
C GLN A 63 -11.67 -14.74 -18.98
N ASP A 64 -13.01 -14.76 -18.92
CA ASP A 64 -13.73 -14.26 -17.74
C ASP A 64 -13.31 -15.06 -16.50
N ILE A 65 -12.82 -14.36 -15.47
CA ILE A 65 -12.40 -14.92 -14.18
C ILE A 65 -13.50 -15.73 -13.48
N ARG A 66 -14.77 -15.44 -13.78
CA ARG A 66 -15.91 -16.15 -13.22
C ARG A 66 -16.06 -17.54 -13.83
N GLU A 67 -15.64 -17.70 -15.08
CA GLU A 67 -15.82 -18.91 -15.89
C GLU A 67 -14.54 -19.73 -15.98
N SER A 68 -13.38 -19.09 -16.07
CA SER A 68 -12.08 -19.74 -16.19
C SER A 68 -11.44 -19.99 -14.83
N THR A 69 -11.35 -21.27 -14.45
CA THR A 69 -10.63 -21.67 -13.24
C THR A 69 -9.15 -21.31 -13.29
N ALA A 70 -8.50 -21.46 -14.45
CA ALA A 70 -7.08 -21.11 -14.60
C ALA A 70 -6.82 -19.61 -14.34
N VAL A 71 -7.67 -18.72 -14.87
CA VAL A 71 -7.52 -17.26 -14.66
C VAL A 71 -7.80 -16.89 -13.20
N ARG A 72 -8.80 -17.51 -12.59
CA ARG A 72 -9.10 -17.32 -11.16
C ARG A 72 -7.94 -17.74 -10.27
N GLU A 73 -7.39 -18.94 -10.47
CA GLU A 73 -6.24 -19.43 -9.70
C GLU A 73 -5.01 -18.55 -9.89
N TRP A 74 -4.75 -18.09 -11.12
CA TRP A 74 -3.67 -17.15 -11.38
C TRP A 74 -3.87 -15.82 -10.65
N ALA A 75 -5.07 -15.25 -10.69
CA ALA A 75 -5.39 -14.00 -9.99
C ALA A 75 -5.26 -14.13 -8.47
N GLU A 76 -5.64 -15.28 -7.91
CA GLU A 76 -5.46 -15.60 -6.49
C GLU A 76 -3.97 -15.66 -6.11
N GLN A 77 -3.13 -16.33 -6.89
CA GLN A 77 -1.68 -16.40 -6.65
C GLN A 77 -1.01 -15.01 -6.72
N GLN A 78 -1.41 -14.16 -7.67
CA GLN A 78 -0.92 -12.79 -7.76
C GLN A 78 -1.37 -11.94 -6.56
N ASN A 79 -2.63 -12.10 -6.14
CA ASN A 79 -3.16 -11.43 -4.95
C ASN A 79 -2.42 -11.88 -3.69
N GLU A 80 -2.13 -13.18 -3.53
CA GLU A 80 -1.42 -13.71 -2.36
C GLU A 80 -0.06 -13.03 -2.20
N ILE A 81 0.77 -13.03 -3.24
CA ILE A 81 2.10 -12.40 -3.19
C ILE A 81 2.01 -10.90 -2.94
N THR A 82 1.03 -10.24 -3.57
CA THR A 82 0.76 -8.82 -3.33
C THR A 82 0.39 -8.55 -1.87
N ARG A 83 -0.46 -9.38 -1.27
CA ARG A 83 -0.86 -9.28 0.13
C ARG A 83 0.28 -9.60 1.06
N THR A 84 1.09 -10.63 0.78
CA THR A 84 2.30 -10.93 1.55
C THR A 84 3.21 -9.72 1.64
N TYR A 85 3.42 -8.99 0.55
CA TYR A 85 4.24 -7.79 0.55
C TYR A 85 3.57 -6.61 1.27
N LEU A 86 2.33 -6.27 0.89
CA LEU A 86 1.65 -5.07 1.41
C LEU A 86 1.27 -5.18 2.89
N ASP A 87 0.94 -6.39 3.37
CA ASP A 87 0.54 -6.59 4.77
C ASP A 87 1.73 -6.55 5.75
N GLN A 88 2.97 -6.67 5.24
CA GLN A 88 4.18 -6.47 6.04
C GLN A 88 4.49 -4.99 6.30
N LEU A 89 3.90 -4.06 5.54
CA LEU A 89 4.20 -2.63 5.66
C LEU A 89 3.55 -2.06 6.93
N PRO A 90 4.34 -1.60 7.92
CA PRO A 90 3.80 -1.13 9.20
C PRO A 90 2.92 0.12 9.05
N GLU A 91 3.14 0.94 8.01
CA GLU A 91 2.39 2.16 7.75
C GLU A 91 0.98 1.91 7.19
N ARG A 92 0.70 0.70 6.67
CA ARG A 92 -0.56 0.40 5.98
C ARG A 92 -1.78 0.64 6.88
N ALA A 93 -1.73 0.15 8.11
CA ALA A 93 -2.84 0.30 9.06
C ALA A 93 -3.07 1.77 9.51
N PRO A 94 -2.02 2.53 9.93
CA PRO A 94 -2.15 3.96 10.20
C PRO A 94 -2.70 4.77 9.03
N ILE A 95 -2.23 4.51 7.80
CA ILE A 95 -2.71 5.22 6.60
C ILE A 95 -4.20 4.92 6.37
N HIS A 96 -4.58 3.65 6.42
CA HIS A 96 -5.98 3.25 6.27
C HIS A 96 -6.87 3.96 7.31
N ALA A 97 -6.49 3.93 8.59
CA ALA A 97 -7.24 4.59 9.65
C ALA A 97 -7.36 6.11 9.44
N ARG A 98 -6.27 6.77 9.02
CA ARG A 98 -6.29 8.21 8.75
C ARG A 98 -7.19 8.55 7.57
N LEU A 99 -7.14 7.77 6.50
CA LEU A 99 -8.02 7.97 5.33
C LEU A 99 -9.48 7.75 5.72
N THR A 100 -9.81 6.69 6.46
CA THR A 100 -11.18 6.45 6.95
C THR A 100 -11.69 7.63 7.77
N GLN A 101 -10.88 8.17 8.68
CA GLN A 101 -11.26 9.32 9.49
C GLN A 101 -11.55 10.57 8.64
N LEU A 102 -10.72 10.84 7.63
CA LEU A 102 -10.89 11.99 6.74
C LEU A 102 -12.12 11.84 5.83
N TRP A 103 -12.40 10.61 5.41
CA TRP A 103 -13.50 10.31 4.49
C TRP A 103 -14.86 10.27 5.20
N ASN A 104 -14.89 9.94 6.49
CA ASN A 104 -16.11 9.81 7.28
C ASN A 104 -16.72 11.17 7.66
N HIS A 105 -17.31 11.84 6.66
CA HIS A 105 -18.10 13.05 6.85
C HIS A 105 -19.29 13.05 5.89
N GLU A 106 -20.40 13.65 6.32
CA GLU A 106 -21.59 13.74 5.48
C GLU A 106 -21.34 14.62 4.26
N ARG A 107 -21.80 14.15 3.10
CA ARG A 107 -21.68 14.83 1.81
C ARG A 107 -23.04 14.92 1.13
N TYR A 108 -23.29 16.06 0.51
CA TYR A 108 -24.51 16.35 -0.22
C TYR A 108 -24.15 16.89 -1.60
N SER A 109 -24.88 16.46 -2.63
CA SER A 109 -24.81 17.13 -3.92
C SER A 109 -25.51 18.49 -3.86
N ALA A 110 -25.21 19.36 -4.83
CA ALA A 110 -26.05 20.53 -5.05
C ALA A 110 -27.49 20.07 -5.36
N PRO A 111 -28.52 20.70 -4.77
CA PRO A 111 -29.90 20.33 -5.04
C PRO A 111 -30.32 20.78 -6.45
N ALA A 112 -31.08 19.93 -7.13
CA ALA A 112 -31.72 20.23 -8.41
C ALA A 112 -33.24 20.32 -8.23
N GLN A 113 -33.87 21.34 -8.80
CA GLN A 113 -35.32 21.48 -8.80
C GLN A 113 -35.92 20.86 -10.06
N ILE A 114 -36.79 19.86 -9.90
CA ILE A 114 -37.47 19.16 -10.99
C ILE A 114 -38.95 19.03 -10.64
N ALA A 115 -39.82 19.56 -11.50
CA ALA A 115 -41.29 19.52 -11.34
C ALA A 115 -41.76 19.95 -9.93
N GLY A 116 -41.16 21.00 -9.38
CA GLY A 116 -41.50 21.55 -8.06
C GLY A 116 -40.93 20.80 -6.85
N LYS A 117 -40.12 19.75 -7.05
CA LYS A 117 -39.41 19.02 -5.98
C LYS A 117 -37.91 19.25 -6.05
N TYR A 118 -37.23 19.12 -4.91
CA TYR A 118 -35.77 19.14 -4.85
C TYR A 118 -35.22 17.72 -4.76
N PHE A 119 -34.19 17.45 -5.56
CA PHE A 119 -33.46 16.20 -5.57
C PHE A 119 -31.98 16.47 -5.29
N PHE A 120 -31.37 15.63 -4.47
CA PHE A 120 -29.94 15.66 -4.17
C PHE A 120 -29.48 14.25 -3.78
N SER A 121 -28.20 13.95 -3.96
CA SER A 121 -27.61 12.74 -3.36
C SER A 121 -27.05 13.07 -1.98
N LYS A 122 -27.12 12.09 -1.08
CA LYS A 122 -26.55 12.15 0.27
C LYS A 122 -25.67 10.92 0.46
N ASN A 123 -24.49 11.13 1.02
CA ASN A 123 -23.64 10.08 1.55
C ASN A 123 -23.36 10.38 3.02
N ASP A 124 -23.59 9.41 3.91
CA ASP A 124 -23.38 9.57 5.36
C ASP A 124 -21.89 9.57 5.79
N GLY A 125 -20.98 9.32 4.84
CA GLY A 125 -19.54 9.35 5.01
C GLY A 125 -18.89 8.11 4.41
N LEU A 126 -19.30 6.94 4.88
CA LEU A 126 -18.65 5.67 4.55
C LEU A 126 -19.50 4.75 3.65
N GLN A 127 -20.65 5.23 3.19
CA GLN A 127 -21.41 4.55 2.15
C GLN A 127 -20.57 4.37 0.88
N ASN A 128 -20.62 3.16 0.30
CA ASN A 128 -19.84 2.77 -0.87
C ASN A 128 -20.11 3.62 -2.11
N GLN A 129 -21.27 4.29 -2.20
CA GLN A 129 -21.70 5.06 -3.36
C GLN A 129 -22.26 6.42 -2.90
N SER A 130 -22.00 7.47 -3.68
CA SER A 130 -22.45 8.86 -3.43
C SER A 130 -23.34 9.38 -4.55
#